data_AF-A0A7K6GAD8-F1
#
_entry.id   AF-A0A7K6GAD8-F1
#
_cell.length_a   1.000
_cell.length_b   1.000
_cell.length_c   1.000
_cell.angle_alpha   90.00
_cell.angle_beta   90.00
_cell.angle_gamma   90.00
#
_symmetry.space_group_name_H-M   'P 1'
#
loop_
_entity.id
_entity.type
_entity.pdbx_description
1 polymer ?
#
loop_
_entity_poly.entity_id
_entity_poly.type
_entity_poly.pdbx_seq_one_letter_code
_entity_poly.pdbx_strand_id
1 'polypeptide(L)'
;KAFLHHTAHLSCFFTNSQKIDANNLIIFWQKDTIKVVHEVYFGQEKHDHLSPEYINRTKVDLSKWTLQLLNAGIEDEGRYQCVIMQKRDEQPAELIHRSECVLHIIANYSQPEIAELHTGELKPNGYLNFSCSSSGGYPEPEEMTWLISHENITHSSTAHMDVSQDAVTKLYNVTSKLNIPVPTKSRTNISCLLHLREQLGSLVSVPLGI
;
A
#
# COMPACT_ATOMS: atom_id res chain seq x y z
N LYS A 1 7.44 -0.11 3.98
CA LYS A 1 6.01 0.15 3.73
C LYS A 1 5.69 1.56 4.20
N ALA A 2 4.83 2.29 3.50
CA ALA A 2 4.34 3.60 3.93
C ALA A 2 2.87 3.77 3.53
N PHE A 3 2.11 4.52 4.33
CA PHE A 3 0.75 4.89 3.95
C PHE A 3 0.77 5.99 2.91
N LEU A 4 -0.21 5.97 2.01
CA LEU A 4 -0.42 7.02 1.03
C LEU A 4 -0.53 8.39 1.72
N HIS A 5 0.10 9.41 1.14
CA HIS A 5 0.19 10.78 1.65
C HIS A 5 0.94 10.94 2.99
N HIS A 6 1.57 9.88 3.51
CA HIS A 6 2.39 9.95 4.71
C HIS A 6 3.87 10.01 4.36
N THR A 7 4.72 10.22 5.38
CA THR A 7 6.17 10.18 5.21
C THR A 7 6.64 8.73 5.14
N ALA A 8 7.37 8.38 4.08
CA ALA A 8 8.07 7.11 3.98
C ALA A 8 9.50 7.25 4.53
N HIS A 9 9.96 6.23 5.26
CA HIS A 9 11.30 6.16 5.81
C HIS A 9 12.10 5.06 5.08
N LEU A 10 13.14 5.47 4.36
CA LEU A 10 14.01 4.60 3.58
C LEU A 10 15.37 4.50 4.26
N SER A 11 15.54 3.43 5.04
CA SER A 11 16.80 3.17 5.75
C SER A 11 17.91 2.78 4.78
N CYS A 12 19.09 3.37 4.98
CA CYS A 12 20.29 2.95 4.28
C CYS A 12 20.93 1.70 4.91
N PHE A 13 20.52 1.28 6.11
CA PHE A 13 21.15 0.16 6.83
C PHE A 13 22.68 0.29 7.00
N PHE A 14 23.20 1.51 6.97
CA PHE A 14 24.63 1.76 7.17
C PHE A 14 24.95 1.80 8.66
N THR A 15 26.02 1.10 9.05
CA THR A 15 26.57 1.13 10.41
C THR A 15 27.90 1.85 10.40
N ASN A 16 27.94 3.07 10.94
CA ASN A 16 29.16 3.89 11.00
C ASN A 16 30.09 3.44 12.14
N SER A 17 30.53 2.19 12.13
CA SER A 17 31.36 1.59 13.20
C SER A 17 32.71 2.30 13.37
N GLN A 18 33.26 2.85 12.29
CA GLN A 18 34.52 3.58 12.28
C GLN A 18 34.38 5.07 12.65
N LYS A 19 33.16 5.54 12.95
CA LYS A 19 32.86 6.96 13.27
C LYS A 19 33.40 7.94 12.22
N ILE A 20 33.18 7.59 10.95
CA ILE A 20 33.53 8.44 9.82
C ILE A 20 32.76 9.76 9.94
N ASP A 21 33.47 10.89 9.81
CA ASP A 21 32.85 12.21 9.74
C ASP A 21 31.94 12.32 8.51
N ALA A 22 30.71 12.81 8.69
CA ALA A 22 29.77 13.05 7.61
C ALA A 22 30.33 14.00 6.54
N ASN A 23 31.24 14.91 6.90
CA ASN A 23 31.93 15.78 5.96
C ASN A 23 32.83 15.03 4.96
N ASN A 24 33.18 13.78 5.24
CA ASN A 24 33.95 12.93 4.34
C ASN A 24 33.06 11.97 3.53
N LEU A 25 31.74 12.06 3.67
CA LEU A 25 30.80 11.18 3.03
C LEU A 25 30.10 11.85 1.85
N ILE A 26 29.86 11.05 0.83
CA ILE A 26 28.97 11.36 -0.28
C ILE A 26 27.90 10.27 -0.30
N ILE A 27 26.63 10.66 -0.21
CA ILE A 27 25.51 9.73 -0.09
C ILE A 27 24.52 9.98 -1.21
N PHE A 28 24.11 8.91 -1.89
CA PHE A 28 23.10 8.93 -2.93
C PHE A 28 21.96 7.99 -2.60
N TRP A 29 20.73 8.48 -2.73
CA TRP A 29 19.56 7.64 -2.88
C TRP A 29 19.08 7.69 -4.32
N GLN A 30 18.86 6.51 -4.89
CA GLN A 30 18.39 6.36 -6.27
C GLN A 30 17.18 5.43 -6.31
N LYS A 31 16.20 5.75 -7.14
CA LYS A 31 15.06 4.87 -7.45
C LYS A 31 15.28 4.23 -8.81
N ASP A 32 15.09 2.91 -8.87
CA ASP A 32 15.21 2.10 -10.09
C ASP A 32 16.53 2.33 -10.87
N THR A 33 17.61 2.69 -10.15
CA THR A 33 18.96 3.02 -10.65
C THR A 33 19.07 4.19 -11.64
N ILE A 34 17.96 4.89 -11.92
CA ILE A 34 17.91 5.96 -12.92
C ILE A 34 17.56 7.30 -12.28
N LYS A 35 16.61 7.31 -11.33
CA LYS A 35 16.10 8.54 -10.72
C LYS A 35 16.91 8.90 -9.49
N VAL A 36 17.39 10.13 -9.42
CA VAL A 36 18.12 10.65 -8.25
C VAL A 36 17.10 11.19 -7.25
N VAL A 37 17.00 10.53 -6.12
CA VAL A 37 16.00 10.83 -5.09
C VAL A 37 16.52 11.87 -4.11
N HIS A 38 17.78 11.72 -3.69
CA HIS A 38 18.43 12.65 -2.78
C HIS A 38 19.95 12.50 -2.85
N GLU A 39 20.67 13.60 -2.61
CA GLU A 39 22.13 13.66 -2.60
C GLU A 39 22.61 14.42 -1.35
N VAL A 40 23.58 13.84 -0.65
CA VAL A 40 24.36 14.51 0.39
C VAL A 40 25.81 14.50 -0.04
N TYR A 41 26.41 15.68 -0.17
CA TYR A 41 27.79 15.84 -0.62
C TYR A 41 28.61 16.54 0.46
N PHE A 42 29.60 15.83 1.02
CA PHE A 42 30.43 16.28 2.15
C PHE A 42 29.59 16.83 3.32
N GLY A 43 28.61 16.04 3.75
CA GLY A 43 27.73 16.37 4.88
C GLY A 43 26.64 17.42 4.58
N GLN A 44 26.59 17.97 3.36
CA GLN A 44 25.59 18.96 2.96
C GLN A 44 24.59 18.37 1.96
N GLU A 45 23.29 18.58 2.19
CA GLU A 45 22.26 18.21 1.20
C GLU A 45 22.44 19.04 -0.08
N LYS A 46 22.35 18.37 -1.23
CA LYS A 46 22.39 18.98 -2.56
C LYS A 46 21.07 18.71 -3.28
N HIS A 47 20.57 19.73 -3.98
CA HIS A 47 19.28 19.66 -4.67
C HIS A 47 19.40 19.84 -6.19
N ASP A 48 20.60 20.09 -6.70
CA ASP A 48 20.83 20.49 -8.10
C ASP A 48 20.57 19.37 -9.11
N HIS A 49 20.72 18.11 -8.69
CA HIS A 49 20.62 16.93 -9.56
C HIS A 49 19.44 16.01 -9.23
N LEU A 50 18.52 16.45 -8.36
CA LEU A 50 17.36 15.65 -7.99
C LEU A 50 16.40 15.53 -9.18
N SER A 51 15.81 14.34 -9.34
CA SER A 51 14.73 14.18 -10.31
C SER A 51 13.53 15.06 -9.88
N PRO A 52 12.83 15.71 -10.83
CA PRO A 52 11.82 16.73 -10.53
C PRO A 52 10.76 16.32 -9.51
N GLU A 53 10.35 15.06 -9.53
CA GLU A 53 9.35 14.48 -8.63
C GLU A 53 9.79 14.40 -7.15
N TYR A 54 11.08 14.54 -6.83
CA TYR A 54 11.62 14.47 -5.46
C TYR A 54 12.05 15.82 -4.89
N ILE A 55 12.06 16.87 -5.72
CA ILE A 55 12.40 18.23 -5.28
C ILE A 55 11.45 18.67 -4.16
N ASN A 56 12.02 19.21 -3.07
CA ASN A 56 11.28 19.65 -1.86
C ASN A 56 10.48 18.56 -1.13
N ARG A 57 10.65 17.28 -1.50
CA ARG A 57 9.95 16.14 -0.87
C ARG A 57 10.88 15.23 -0.07
N THR A 58 12.19 15.47 -0.09
CA THR A 58 13.16 14.58 0.56
C THR A 58 13.98 15.30 1.62
N LYS A 59 14.30 14.59 2.71
CA LYS A 59 15.18 15.04 3.81
C LYS A 59 15.96 13.86 4.36
N VAL A 60 17.18 14.07 4.85
CA VAL A 60 17.98 12.97 5.43
C VAL A 60 18.19 13.16 6.92
N ASP A 61 17.95 12.09 7.69
CA ASP A 61 18.41 11.97 9.07
C ASP A 61 19.74 11.21 9.09
N LEU A 62 20.85 11.96 9.10
CA LEU A 62 22.21 11.40 9.12
C LEU A 62 22.53 10.65 10.42
N SER A 63 21.80 10.89 11.51
CA SER A 63 21.98 10.13 12.75
C SER A 63 21.48 8.69 12.63
N LYS A 64 20.46 8.49 11.77
CA LYS A 64 19.83 7.19 11.51
C LYS A 64 20.11 6.65 10.12
N TRP A 65 20.87 7.37 9.30
CA TRP A 65 21.13 7.04 7.88
C TRP A 65 19.84 6.74 7.12
N THR A 66 18.81 7.54 7.35
CA THR A 66 17.46 7.30 6.84
C THR A 66 16.98 8.48 6.03
N LEU A 67 16.55 8.21 4.80
CA LEU A 67 15.87 9.19 3.95
C LEU A 67 14.39 9.26 4.31
N GLN A 68 13.88 10.46 4.48
CA GLN A 68 12.46 10.77 4.65
C GLN A 68 11.92 11.28 3.32
N LEU A 69 10.95 10.55 2.75
CA LEU A 69 10.21 10.97 1.57
C LEU A 69 8.81 11.43 2.00
N LEU A 70 8.56 12.73 1.87
CA LEU A 70 7.33 13.39 2.27
C LEU A 70 6.21 13.18 1.25
N ASN A 71 4.99 13.03 1.76
CA ASN A 71 3.77 12.87 0.96
C ASN A 71 3.93 11.73 -0.08
N ALA A 72 4.21 10.52 0.39
CA ALA A 72 4.45 9.36 -0.47
C ALA A 72 3.21 9.03 -1.31
N GLY A 73 3.38 8.94 -2.62
CA GLY A 73 2.37 8.58 -3.61
C GLY A 73 2.61 7.19 -4.19
N ILE A 74 1.62 6.66 -4.92
CA ILE A 74 1.71 5.33 -5.58
C ILE A 74 2.90 5.26 -6.54
N GLU A 75 3.20 6.34 -7.27
CA GLU A 75 4.33 6.41 -8.20
C GLU A 75 5.71 6.32 -7.51
N ASP A 76 5.76 6.57 -6.20
CA ASP A 76 6.98 6.40 -5.40
C ASP A 76 7.24 4.93 -5.04
N GLU A 77 6.26 4.03 -5.21
CA GLU A 77 6.46 2.59 -5.04
C GLU A 77 7.59 2.09 -5.95
N GLY A 78 8.47 1.24 -5.40
CA GLY A 78 9.57 0.66 -6.16
C GLY A 78 10.82 0.38 -5.34
N ARG A 79 11.90 0.08 -6.06
CA ARG A 79 13.19 -0.28 -5.47
C ARG A 79 14.07 0.97 -5.34
N TYR A 80 14.55 1.19 -4.14
CA TYR A 80 15.48 2.26 -3.79
C TYR A 80 16.83 1.67 -3.42
N GLN A 81 17.88 2.33 -3.87
CA GLN A 81 19.26 2.00 -3.54
C GLN A 81 19.88 3.16 -2.78
N CYS A 82 20.52 2.86 -1.66
CA CYS A 82 21.40 3.79 -0.96
C CYS A 82 22.85 3.45 -1.29
N VAL A 83 23.66 4.46 -1.60
CA VAL A 83 25.09 4.34 -1.90
C VAL A 83 25.84 5.36 -1.05
N ILE A 84 26.80 4.91 -0.27
CA ILE A 84 27.68 5.78 0.50
C ILE A 84 29.10 5.58 0.00
N MET A 85 29.72 6.69 -0.37
CA MET A 85 31.13 6.78 -0.71
C MET A 85 31.86 7.63 0.33
N GLN A 86 33.10 7.24 0.62
CA GLN A 86 33.99 8.00 1.49
C GLN A 86 35.07 8.65 0.63
N LYS A 87 35.33 9.94 0.84
CA LYS A 87 36.51 10.61 0.29
C LYS A 87 37.53 10.85 1.39
N ARG A 88 38.79 10.48 1.15
CA ARG A 88 39.92 10.73 2.05
C ARG A 88 40.93 11.58 1.30
N ASP A 89 41.08 12.84 1.72
CA ASP A 89 42.04 13.78 1.15
C ASP A 89 41.95 13.88 -0.39
N GLU A 90 43.08 13.77 -1.09
CA GLU A 90 43.18 13.81 -2.55
C GLU A 90 42.83 12.48 -3.24
N GLN A 91 42.47 11.44 -2.48
CA GLN A 91 42.12 10.15 -3.07
C GLN A 91 40.73 10.21 -3.75
N PRO A 92 40.52 9.40 -4.80
CA PRO A 92 39.19 9.18 -5.35
C PRO A 92 38.21 8.71 -4.27
N ALA A 93 36.94 9.07 -4.41
CA ALA A 93 35.90 8.59 -3.50
C ALA A 93 35.74 7.06 -3.63
N GLU A 94 35.78 6.35 -2.51
CA GLU A 94 35.66 4.89 -2.45
C GLU A 94 34.26 4.49 -1.99
N LEU A 95 33.67 3.47 -2.62
CA LEU A 95 32.41 2.90 -2.18
C LEU A 95 32.59 2.13 -0.87
N ILE A 96 31.96 2.60 0.21
CA ILE A 96 32.04 1.97 1.53
C ILE A 96 30.75 1.24 1.93
N HIS A 97 29.61 1.58 1.30
CA HIS A 97 28.34 0.93 1.58
C HIS A 97 27.36 1.02 0.42
N ARG A 98 26.62 -0.06 0.23
CA ARG A 98 25.48 -0.13 -0.70
C ARG A 98 24.39 -0.99 -0.08
N SER A 99 23.15 -0.52 -0.14
CA SER A 99 21.98 -1.26 0.31
C SER A 99 20.79 -0.98 -0.59
N GLU A 100 19.81 -1.88 -0.54
CA GLU A 100 18.55 -1.73 -1.26
C GLU A 100 17.38 -1.88 -0.31
N CYS A 101 16.30 -1.16 -0.60
CA CYS A 101 15.02 -1.32 0.08
C CYS A 101 13.88 -1.17 -0.93
N VAL A 102 12.77 -1.86 -0.67
CA VAL A 102 11.56 -1.76 -1.50
C VAL A 102 10.52 -0.95 -0.73
N LEU A 103 10.11 0.17 -1.32
CA LEU A 103 9.00 0.96 -0.80
C LEU A 103 7.71 0.39 -1.36
N HIS A 104 6.85 -0.10 -0.47
CA HIS A 104 5.46 -0.43 -0.78
C HIS A 104 4.53 0.63 -0.22
N ILE A 105 3.60 1.09 -1.05
CA ILE A 105 2.57 2.07 -0.70
C ILE A 105 1.29 1.34 -0.33
N ILE A 106 0.62 1.83 0.71
CA ILE A 106 -0.63 1.27 1.21
C ILE A 106 -1.67 2.39 1.31
N ALA A 107 -2.84 2.16 0.73
CA ALA A 107 -4.03 2.93 1.00
C ALA A 107 -5.09 1.98 1.56
N ASN A 108 -5.70 2.36 2.70
CA ASN A 108 -6.70 1.52 3.34
C ASN A 108 -7.99 1.56 2.53
N TYR A 109 -8.48 0.37 2.20
CA TYR A 109 -9.83 0.19 1.69
C TYR A 109 -10.86 0.66 2.73
N SER A 110 -11.97 1.22 2.24
CA SER A 110 -13.16 1.44 3.08
C SER A 110 -13.66 0.10 3.63
N GLN A 111 -14.32 0.12 4.79
CA GLN A 111 -14.99 -1.07 5.28
C GLN A 111 -15.96 -1.59 4.21
N PRO A 112 -16.00 -2.91 3.90
CA PRO A 112 -16.92 -3.43 2.91
C PRO A 112 -18.38 -3.20 3.33
N GLU A 113 -19.20 -2.74 2.40
CA GLU A 113 -20.61 -2.41 2.65
C GLU A 113 -21.51 -3.26 1.76
N ILE A 114 -22.53 -3.89 2.37
CA ILE A 114 -23.53 -4.69 1.67
C ILE A 114 -24.73 -3.80 1.33
N ALA A 115 -25.17 -3.85 0.09
CA ALA A 115 -26.39 -3.21 -0.38
C ALA A 115 -27.32 -4.23 -1.07
N GLU A 116 -28.62 -4.07 -0.82
CA GLU A 116 -29.68 -4.83 -1.50
C GLU A 116 -29.97 -4.23 -2.88
N LEU A 117 -29.93 -5.05 -3.92
CA LEU A 117 -30.11 -4.62 -5.31
C LEU A 117 -31.51 -4.89 -5.87
N HIS A 118 -32.39 -5.54 -5.11
CA HIS A 118 -33.73 -5.86 -5.60
C HIS A 118 -34.67 -4.65 -5.44
N THR A 119 -35.58 -4.49 -6.40
CA THR A 119 -36.62 -3.46 -6.37
C THR A 119 -37.98 -4.14 -6.47
N GLY A 120 -38.86 -3.92 -5.48
CA GLY A 120 -40.23 -4.46 -5.46
C GLY A 120 -40.46 -5.60 -4.46
N GLU A 121 -41.69 -6.14 -4.46
CA GLU A 121 -42.13 -7.17 -3.51
C GLU A 121 -41.45 -8.53 -3.75
N LEU A 122 -40.93 -9.11 -2.68
CA LEU A 122 -40.28 -10.41 -2.68
C LEU A 122 -41.31 -11.52 -2.88
N LYS A 123 -41.20 -12.25 -4.00
CA LYS A 123 -42.01 -13.43 -4.24
C LYS A 123 -41.48 -14.63 -3.43
N PRO A 124 -42.36 -15.51 -2.91
CA PRO A 124 -41.94 -16.82 -2.43
C PRO A 124 -41.24 -17.57 -3.57
N ASN A 125 -40.05 -18.12 -3.32
CA ASN A 125 -39.15 -18.72 -4.32
C ASN A 125 -38.42 -17.71 -5.24
N GLY A 126 -38.42 -16.43 -4.87
CA GLY A 126 -37.58 -15.41 -5.49
C GLY A 126 -36.11 -15.54 -5.10
N TYR A 127 -35.33 -14.66 -5.69
CA TYR A 127 -33.89 -14.53 -5.49
C TYR A 127 -33.57 -13.14 -4.95
N LEU A 128 -32.71 -13.07 -3.95
CA LEU A 128 -32.18 -11.85 -3.37
C LEU A 128 -30.84 -11.54 -4.03
N ASN A 129 -30.74 -10.35 -4.60
CA ASN A 129 -29.50 -9.84 -5.16
C ASN A 129 -28.88 -8.85 -4.17
N PHE A 130 -27.62 -9.09 -3.83
CA PHE A 130 -26.81 -8.22 -3.00
C PHE A 130 -25.56 -7.79 -3.77
N SER A 131 -25.06 -6.61 -3.45
CA SER A 131 -23.70 -6.19 -3.78
C SER A 131 -22.92 -5.92 -2.51
N CYS A 132 -21.65 -6.30 -2.49
CA CYS A 132 -20.70 -5.84 -1.49
C CYS A 132 -19.63 -5.00 -2.16
N SER A 133 -19.39 -3.79 -1.66
CA SER A 133 -18.44 -2.85 -2.25
C SER A 133 -17.43 -2.33 -1.23
N SER A 134 -16.21 -2.09 -1.68
CA SER A 134 -15.15 -1.45 -0.89
C SER A 134 -14.30 -0.58 -1.82
N SER A 135 -13.82 0.57 -1.35
CA SER A 135 -13.25 1.62 -2.21
C SER A 135 -12.01 2.27 -1.63
N GLY A 136 -11.23 2.94 -2.49
CA GLY A 136 -10.12 3.80 -2.12
C GLY A 136 -8.86 3.08 -1.65
N GLY A 137 -8.70 1.80 -1.96
CA GLY A 137 -7.59 1.00 -1.47
C GLY A 137 -6.43 0.83 -2.46
N TYR A 138 -5.26 0.51 -1.93
CA TYR A 138 -4.09 0.14 -2.72
C TYR A 138 -3.15 -0.73 -1.86
N PRO A 139 -2.54 -1.82 -2.38
CA PRO A 139 -2.59 -2.31 -3.77
C PRO A 139 -3.93 -3.01 -4.10
N GLU A 140 -4.03 -3.56 -5.33
CA GLU A 140 -5.14 -4.42 -5.75
C GLU A 140 -5.36 -5.57 -4.75
N PRO A 141 -6.61 -5.87 -4.36
CA PRO A 141 -6.89 -6.93 -3.38
C PRO A 141 -6.89 -8.30 -4.05
N GLU A 142 -6.87 -9.39 -3.26
CA GLU A 142 -6.76 -10.75 -3.78
C GLU A 142 -8.13 -11.32 -4.20
N GLU A 143 -9.11 -11.26 -3.31
CA GLU A 143 -10.45 -11.79 -3.56
C GLU A 143 -11.49 -11.24 -2.59
N MET A 144 -12.77 -11.44 -2.91
CA MET A 144 -13.89 -11.16 -2.01
C MET A 144 -14.72 -12.43 -1.78
N THR A 145 -14.93 -12.76 -0.50
CA THR A 145 -15.64 -13.96 -0.06
C THR A 145 -16.92 -13.56 0.67
N TRP A 146 -18.04 -14.18 0.32
CA TRP A 146 -19.30 -14.05 1.04
C TRP A 146 -19.39 -15.11 2.13
N LEU A 147 -19.82 -14.71 3.32
CA LEU A 147 -20.11 -15.58 4.46
C LEU A 147 -21.60 -15.54 4.71
N ILE A 148 -22.26 -16.68 4.53
CA ILE A 148 -23.71 -16.83 4.67
C ILE A 148 -23.95 -17.78 5.84
N SER A 149 -24.44 -17.24 6.94
CA SER A 149 -24.70 -17.97 8.18
C SER A 149 -26.20 -18.21 8.36
N HIS A 150 -26.57 -19.48 8.47
CA HIS A 150 -27.91 -19.93 8.83
C HIS A 150 -27.82 -20.75 10.12
N GLU A 151 -28.46 -20.27 11.19
CA GLU A 151 -28.37 -20.89 12.52
C GLU A 151 -26.90 -21.07 12.95
N ASN A 152 -26.42 -22.32 13.04
CA ASN A 152 -25.05 -22.66 13.44
C ASN A 152 -24.14 -23.06 12.27
N ILE A 153 -24.61 -22.93 11.03
CA ILE A 153 -23.87 -23.33 9.82
C ILE A 153 -23.50 -22.07 9.05
N THR A 154 -22.21 -21.92 8.72
CA THR A 154 -21.73 -20.84 7.86
C THR A 154 -21.16 -21.42 6.57
N HIS A 155 -21.70 -20.99 5.45
CA HIS A 155 -21.20 -21.29 4.12
C HIS A 155 -20.40 -20.11 3.59
N SER A 156 -19.20 -20.40 3.08
CA SER A 156 -18.41 -19.43 2.34
C SER A 156 -18.64 -19.60 0.83
N SER A 157 -18.74 -18.49 0.12
CA SER A 157 -18.83 -18.49 -1.34
C SER A 157 -17.95 -17.39 -1.91
N THR A 158 -16.92 -17.78 -2.65
CA THR A 158 -16.10 -16.85 -3.43
C THR A 158 -16.88 -16.50 -4.70
N ALA A 159 -17.21 -15.23 -4.86
CA ALA A 159 -17.94 -14.73 -6.01
C ALA A 159 -16.98 -13.92 -6.90
N HIS A 160 -17.38 -13.68 -8.15
CA HIS A 160 -16.63 -12.77 -9.01
C HIS A 160 -16.52 -11.39 -8.34
N MET A 161 -15.32 -10.84 -8.36
CA MET A 161 -15.02 -9.50 -7.86
C MET A 161 -14.69 -8.62 -9.07
N ASP A 162 -15.57 -7.67 -9.34
CA ASP A 162 -15.31 -6.59 -10.27
C ASP A 162 -14.30 -5.64 -9.62
N VAL A 163 -13.18 -5.40 -10.30
CA VAL A 163 -12.12 -4.49 -9.85
C VAL A 163 -12.02 -3.32 -10.82
N SER A 164 -12.00 -2.10 -10.29
CA SER A 164 -11.79 -0.88 -11.06
C SER A 164 -10.71 -0.02 -10.41
N GLN A 165 -9.90 0.66 -11.23
CA GLN A 165 -8.86 1.56 -10.76
C GLN A 165 -9.16 2.98 -11.20
N ASP A 166 -9.17 3.92 -10.26
CA ASP A 166 -9.35 5.33 -10.56
C ASP A 166 -8.14 5.87 -11.34
N ALA A 167 -8.40 6.50 -12.49
CA ALA A 167 -7.33 6.89 -13.41
C ALA A 167 -6.40 7.98 -12.84
N VAL A 168 -6.90 8.80 -11.91
CA VAL A 168 -6.19 9.97 -11.35
C VAL A 168 -5.46 9.58 -10.07
N THR A 169 -6.18 9.03 -9.10
CA THR A 169 -5.66 8.64 -7.78
C THR A 169 -4.94 7.29 -7.79
N LYS A 170 -5.15 6.47 -8.83
CA LYS A 170 -4.63 5.09 -8.96
C LYS A 170 -5.11 4.12 -7.88
N LEU A 171 -6.13 4.51 -7.11
CA LEU A 171 -6.76 3.67 -6.08
C LEU A 171 -7.75 2.69 -6.69
N TYR A 172 -7.90 1.55 -6.04
CA TYR A 172 -8.80 0.47 -6.44
C TYR A 172 -10.14 0.56 -5.71
N ASN A 173 -11.20 0.28 -6.45
CA ASN A 173 -12.54 0.06 -5.96
C ASN A 173 -13.01 -1.32 -6.43
N VAL A 174 -13.63 -2.06 -5.52
CA VAL A 174 -14.07 -3.42 -5.76
C VAL A 174 -15.54 -3.61 -5.46
N THR A 175 -16.18 -4.48 -6.23
CA THR A 175 -17.57 -4.86 -6.03
C THR A 175 -17.74 -6.34 -6.32
N SER A 176 -18.43 -7.05 -5.44
CA SER A 176 -18.89 -8.41 -5.70
C SER A 176 -20.40 -8.48 -5.60
N LYS A 177 -21.01 -9.40 -6.36
CA LYS A 177 -22.45 -9.62 -6.35
C LYS A 177 -22.75 -11.03 -5.87
N LEU A 178 -23.75 -11.13 -4.99
CA LEU A 178 -24.27 -12.40 -4.48
C LEU A 178 -25.73 -12.51 -4.85
N ASN A 179 -26.11 -13.69 -5.34
CA ASN A 179 -27.50 -14.03 -5.62
C ASN A 179 -27.88 -15.31 -4.86
N ILE A 180 -28.82 -15.21 -3.91
CA ILE A 180 -29.28 -16.33 -3.08
C ILE A 180 -30.80 -16.47 -3.12
N PRO A 181 -31.36 -17.68 -2.98
CA PRO A 181 -32.79 -17.84 -2.83
C PRO A 181 -33.28 -17.18 -1.53
N VAL A 182 -34.52 -16.67 -1.53
CA VAL A 182 -35.15 -16.11 -0.32
C VAL A 182 -35.15 -17.16 0.80
N PRO A 183 -34.55 -16.86 1.99
CA PRO A 183 -34.54 -17.78 3.12
C PRO A 183 -35.97 -18.09 3.58
N THR A 184 -36.30 -19.38 3.74
CA THR A 184 -37.69 -19.81 4.03
C THR A 184 -37.94 -20.23 5.47
N LYS A 185 -36.90 -20.42 6.30
CA LYS A 185 -37.04 -21.13 7.58
C LYS A 185 -36.27 -20.54 8.77
N SER A 186 -35.23 -19.74 8.55
CA SER A 186 -34.41 -19.19 9.64
C SER A 186 -33.76 -17.86 9.26
N ARG A 187 -33.45 -17.07 10.30
CA ARG A 187 -32.70 -15.82 10.16
C ARG A 187 -31.34 -16.10 9.54
N THR A 188 -31.02 -15.34 8.50
CA THR A 188 -29.78 -15.48 7.75
C THR A 188 -28.92 -14.26 7.99
N ASN A 189 -27.67 -14.45 8.37
CA ASN A 189 -26.70 -13.36 8.44
C ASN A 189 -25.74 -13.47 7.26
N ILE A 190 -25.53 -12.36 6.57
CA ILE A 190 -24.66 -12.26 5.41
C ILE A 190 -23.56 -11.25 5.72
N SER A 191 -22.32 -11.67 5.56
CA SER A 191 -21.16 -10.77 5.59
C SER A 191 -20.34 -10.96 4.31
N CYS A 192 -19.57 -9.95 3.93
CA CYS A 192 -18.52 -10.10 2.92
C CYS A 192 -17.16 -9.80 3.55
N LEU A 193 -16.15 -10.53 3.07
CA LEU A 193 -14.77 -10.47 3.50
C LEU A 193 -13.90 -10.11 2.30
N LEU A 194 -13.25 -8.96 2.36
CA LEU A 194 -12.26 -8.53 1.37
C LEU A 194 -10.87 -9.00 1.82
N HIS A 195 -10.25 -9.85 1.02
CA HIS A 195 -8.89 -10.35 1.26
C HIS A 195 -7.88 -9.41 0.60
N LEU A 196 -7.00 -8.82 1.41
CA LEU A 196 -5.93 -7.95 0.94
C LEU A 196 -4.66 -8.76 0.73
N ARG A 197 -3.74 -8.23 -0.09
CA ARG A 197 -2.46 -8.90 -0.39
C ARG A 197 -1.70 -9.32 0.86
N GLU A 198 -0.96 -10.43 0.77
CA GLU A 198 -0.14 -11.00 1.86
C GLU A 198 0.46 -9.92 2.79
N GLN A 199 0.24 -10.08 4.10
CA GLN A 199 0.60 -9.16 5.20
C GLN A 199 -0.34 -7.96 5.47
N LEU A 200 -1.41 -7.75 4.70
CA LEU A 200 -2.41 -6.69 4.97
C LEU A 200 -3.70 -7.21 5.64
N GLY A 201 -3.93 -8.52 5.62
CA GLY A 201 -5.06 -9.15 6.31
C GLY A 201 -6.37 -9.08 5.50
N SER A 202 -7.49 -8.98 6.20
CA SER A 202 -8.81 -8.93 5.57
C SER A 202 -9.74 -7.93 6.26
N LEU A 203 -10.70 -7.39 5.50
CA LEU A 203 -11.72 -6.47 5.99
C LEU A 203 -13.09 -7.13 5.91
N VAL A 204 -13.87 -7.05 6.98
CA VAL A 204 -15.21 -7.63 7.05
C VAL A 204 -16.28 -6.55 7.07
N SER A 205 -17.38 -6.78 6.36
CA SER A 205 -18.54 -5.93 6.43
C SER A 205 -19.26 -6.02 7.77
N VAL A 206 -20.10 -5.03 8.04
CA VAL A 206 -21.17 -5.20 9.03
C VAL A 206 -22.09 -6.35 8.54
N PRO A 207 -22.47 -7.30 9.41
CA PRO A 207 -23.36 -8.38 9.02
C PRO A 207 -24.77 -7.84 8.71
N LEU A 208 -25.31 -8.23 7.55
CA LEU A 208 -26.69 -7.97 7.17
C LEU A 208 -27.56 -9.15 7.60
N GLY A 209 -28.53 -8.91 8.49
CA GLY A 209 -29.47 -9.92 8.93
C GLY A 209 -30.79 -9.83 8.16
N ILE A 210 -31.22 -10.94 7.56
CA ILE A 210 -32.49 -11.11 6.85
C ILE A 210 -33.33 -12.24 7.43
#